data_AF-A0A1I1L3S7-F1
#
_entry.id   AF-A0A1I1L3S7-F1
#
_cell.length_a   1.000
_cell.length_b   1.000
_cell.length_c   1.000
_cell.angle_alpha   90.00
_cell.angle_beta   90.00
_cell.angle_gamma   90.00
#
_symmetry.space_group_name_H-M   'P 1'
#
loop_
_entity.id
_entity.type
_entity.pdbx_description
1 polymer ?
#
loop_
_entity_poly.entity_id
_entity_poly.type
_entity_poly.pdbx_seq_one_letter_code
_entity_poly.pdbx_strand_id
1 'polypeptide(L)'
;MDIIEAIRKKYGGNIKLCAPLDDERYAQAKELLPEELAELLRISNGILETMPHPKTGEIMDIYYIVDPFDDILSETERYHEVHGGDGVAFAGNGAGDSYVLKPDGKIFLMEYIDEEEEFCAENLTAFFEK
;
A
#
# COMPACT_ATOMS: atom_id res chain seq x y z
N MET A 1 -3.34 -2.58 17.34
CA MET A 1 -1.95 -2.05 17.27
C MET A 1 -1.96 -0.99 16.18
N ASP A 2 -1.13 0.06 16.28
CA ASP A 2 -1.07 1.08 15.22
C ASP A 2 -0.36 0.49 13.99
N ILE A 3 -1.03 0.52 12.82
CA ILE A 3 -0.51 -0.01 11.56
C ILE A 3 0.79 0.70 11.14
N ILE A 4 0.95 1.98 11.45
CA ILE A 4 2.19 2.73 11.17
C ILE A 4 3.34 2.17 12.00
N GLU A 5 3.10 1.81 13.25
CA GLU A 5 4.12 1.19 14.11
C GLU A 5 4.48 -0.23 13.64
N ALA A 6 3.51 -1.00 13.13
CA ALA A 6 3.78 -2.28 12.48
C ALA A 6 4.69 -2.12 11.25
N ILE A 7 4.35 -1.18 10.36
CA ILE A 7 5.16 -0.84 9.19
C ILE A 7 6.57 -0.39 9.61
N ARG A 8 6.68 0.54 10.56
CA ARG A 8 7.99 0.98 11.08
C ARG A 8 8.82 -0.19 11.57
N LYS A 9 8.23 -1.10 12.35
CA LYS A 9 8.93 -2.27 12.87
C LYS A 9 9.41 -3.19 11.75
N LYS A 10 8.56 -3.49 10.77
CA LYS A 10 8.86 -4.36 9.64
C LYS A 10 10.04 -3.84 8.81
N TYR A 11 10.09 -2.53 8.57
CA TYR A 11 11.13 -1.87 7.77
C TYR A 11 12.29 -1.30 8.60
N GLY A 12 12.42 -1.72 9.88
CA GLY A 12 13.53 -1.31 10.75
C GLY A 12 13.61 0.19 11.05
N GLY A 13 12.47 0.88 10.97
CA GLY A 13 12.35 2.33 11.14
C GLY A 13 12.72 3.13 9.89
N ASN A 14 13.14 2.48 8.80
CA ASN A 14 13.56 3.16 7.57
C ASN A 14 12.37 3.50 6.67
N ILE A 15 11.41 4.25 7.21
CA ILE A 15 10.26 4.72 6.45
C ILE A 15 10.14 6.24 6.50
N LYS A 16 9.47 6.79 5.50
CA LYS A 16 9.07 8.19 5.45
C LYS A 16 7.57 8.28 5.19
N LEU A 17 6.88 8.95 6.12
CA LEU A 17 5.48 9.30 5.94
C LEU A 17 5.37 10.49 4.99
N CYS A 18 4.46 10.43 4.05
CA CYS A 18 4.12 11.53 3.16
C CYS A 18 3.14 12.48 3.84
N ALA A 19 2.91 13.64 3.22
CA ALA A 19 1.86 14.55 3.70
C ALA A 19 0.52 13.81 3.67
N PRO A 20 -0.32 13.93 4.73
CA PRO A 20 -1.63 13.29 4.76
C PRO A 20 -2.55 13.87 3.69
N LEU A 21 -3.62 13.13 3.36
CA LEU A 21 -4.72 13.70 2.58
C LEU A 21 -5.34 14.89 3.32
N ASP A 22 -5.71 15.92 2.54
CA ASP A 22 -6.59 16.97 3.02
C ASP A 22 -8.03 16.45 3.22
N ASP A 23 -8.89 17.27 3.83
CA ASP A 23 -10.24 16.83 4.21
C ASP A 23 -11.12 16.51 2.99
N GLU A 24 -10.92 17.18 1.85
CA GLU A 24 -11.67 16.90 0.63
C GLU A 24 -11.27 15.55 0.03
N ARG A 25 -9.96 15.32 -0.08
CA ARG A 25 -9.41 14.09 -0.63
C ARG A 25 -9.65 12.89 0.29
N TYR A 26 -9.61 13.10 1.60
CA TYR A 26 -9.97 12.05 2.56
C TYR A 26 -11.46 11.67 2.46
N ALA A 27 -12.37 12.64 2.28
CA ALA A 27 -13.77 12.33 2.06
C ALA A 27 -13.97 11.45 0.81
N GLN A 28 -13.26 11.74 -0.28
CA GLN A 28 -13.24 10.90 -1.48
C GLN A 28 -12.68 9.50 -1.20
N ALA A 29 -11.55 9.41 -0.49
CA ALA A 29 -10.93 8.14 -0.13
C ALA A 29 -11.89 7.24 0.66
N LYS A 30 -12.70 7.80 1.56
CA LYS A 30 -13.71 7.04 2.33
C LYS A 30 -14.84 6.47 1.48
N GLU A 31 -15.15 7.08 0.35
CA GLU A 31 -16.18 6.59 -0.57
C GLU A 31 -15.65 5.50 -1.50
N LEU A 32 -14.36 5.57 -1.85
CA LEU A 32 -13.75 4.73 -2.87
C LEU A 32 -12.94 3.56 -2.31
N LEU A 33 -12.41 3.67 -1.09
CA LEU A 33 -11.50 2.69 -0.51
C LEU A 33 -12.11 2.02 0.73
N PRO A 34 -11.65 0.79 1.07
CA PRO A 34 -11.86 0.22 2.38
C PRO A 34 -11.44 1.18 3.51
N GLU A 35 -12.22 1.17 4.60
CA GLU A 35 -12.03 2.09 5.74
C GLU A 35 -10.59 2.10 6.25
N GLU A 36 -9.98 0.92 6.41
CA GLU A 36 -8.60 0.79 6.90
C GLU A 36 -7.57 1.51 6.01
N LEU A 37 -7.74 1.49 4.69
CA LEU A 37 -6.86 2.21 3.75
C LEU A 37 -7.13 3.72 3.79
N ALA A 38 -8.40 4.13 3.84
CA ALA A 38 -8.76 5.55 3.93
C ALA A 38 -8.21 6.20 5.22
N GLU A 39 -8.31 5.51 6.37
CA GLU A 39 -7.73 5.96 7.63
C GLU A 39 -6.20 6.02 7.58
N LEU A 40 -5.56 5.04 6.93
CA LEU A 40 -4.11 5.05 6.72
C LEU A 40 -3.66 6.27 5.90
N LEU A 41 -4.36 6.57 4.80
CA LEU A 41 -4.07 7.71 3.93
C LEU A 41 -4.35 9.06 4.59
N ARG A 42 -5.27 9.10 5.57
CA ARG A 42 -5.50 10.28 6.42
C ARG A 42 -4.31 10.62 7.30
N ILE A 43 -3.51 9.61 7.64
CA ILE A 43 -2.26 9.76 8.40
C ILE A 43 -1.09 10.05 7.46
N SER A 44 -1.01 9.35 6.33
CA SER A 44 0.08 9.46 5.36
C SER A 44 -0.40 9.08 3.96
N ASN A 45 -0.44 10.03 3.02
CA ASN A 45 -0.81 9.75 1.64
C ASN A 45 0.34 9.06 0.89
N GLY A 46 0.45 7.75 1.11
CA GLY A 46 1.59 6.93 0.72
C GLY A 46 2.67 6.88 1.81
N ILE A 47 3.39 5.77 1.87
CA ILE A 47 4.47 5.52 2.82
C ILE A 47 5.67 5.02 2.04
N LEU A 48 6.81 5.69 2.15
CA LEU A 48 8.03 5.33 1.43
C LEU A 48 8.94 4.48 2.30
N GLU A 49 9.51 3.42 1.73
CA GLU A 49 10.74 2.81 2.23
C GLU A 49 11.91 3.75 1.92
N THR A 50 12.85 3.82 2.86
CA THR A 50 14.04 4.65 2.74
C THR A 50 15.29 3.86 3.05
N MET A 51 16.43 4.33 2.59
CA MET A 51 17.73 3.82 3.02
C MET A 51 18.77 4.93 3.00
N PRO A 52 19.88 4.80 3.74
CA PRO A 52 21.05 5.63 3.52
C PRO A 52 21.69 5.32 2.17
N HIS A 53 21.92 6.35 1.37
CA HIS A 53 22.62 6.25 0.10
C HIS A 53 24.05 5.72 0.34
N PRO A 54 24.51 4.68 -0.37
CA PRO A 54 25.72 3.93 -0.02
C PRO A 54 27.02 4.74 -0.10
N LYS A 55 27.02 5.90 -0.79
CA LYS A 55 28.20 6.76 -0.93
C LYS A 55 28.16 8.01 -0.04
N THR A 56 26.98 8.56 0.20
CA THR A 56 26.82 9.87 0.89
C THR A 56 26.27 9.71 2.30
N GLY A 57 25.61 8.60 2.61
CA GLY A 57 24.89 8.38 3.87
C GLY A 57 23.59 9.17 3.99
N GLU A 58 23.25 10.00 3.00
CA GLU A 58 21.99 10.74 2.97
C GLU A 58 20.81 9.78 2.78
N ILE A 59 19.71 10.04 3.48
CA ILE A 59 18.51 9.23 3.34
C ILE A 59 17.90 9.46 1.96
N MET A 60 17.69 8.37 1.23
CA MET A 60 17.00 8.35 -0.07
C MET A 60 15.72 7.52 0.02
N ASP A 61 14.72 7.96 -0.74
CA ASP A 61 13.46 7.24 -0.93
C ASP A 61 13.71 6.09 -1.94
N ILE A 62 13.19 4.89 -1.66
CA ILE A 62 13.37 3.70 -2.51
C ILE A 62 12.10 3.40 -3.30
N TYR A 63 11.03 3.10 -2.57
CA TYR A 63 9.78 2.57 -3.12
C TYR A 63 8.63 2.82 -2.15
N TYR A 64 7.40 2.84 -2.64
CA TYR A 64 6.21 2.96 -1.80
C TYR A 64 5.87 1.61 -1.15
N ILE A 65 5.85 1.58 0.19
CA ILE A 65 5.32 0.47 0.99
C ILE A 65 3.78 0.45 0.92
N VAL A 66 3.20 1.64 0.84
CA VAL A 66 1.79 1.90 0.57
C VAL A 66 1.76 3.03 -0.45
N ASP A 67 1.03 2.84 -1.53
CA ASP A 67 0.96 3.81 -2.61
C ASP A 67 0.13 5.04 -2.19
N PRO A 68 0.40 6.22 -2.77
CA PRO A 68 -0.46 7.38 -2.58
C PRO A 68 -1.83 7.15 -3.21
N PHE A 69 -2.84 7.89 -2.76
CA PHE A 69 -4.24 7.71 -3.14
C PHE A 69 -4.48 7.66 -4.66
N ASP A 70 -3.85 8.55 -5.43
CA ASP A 70 -4.03 8.56 -6.90
C ASP A 70 -3.44 7.31 -7.56
N ASP A 71 -2.30 6.82 -7.07
CA ASP A 71 -1.66 5.62 -7.58
C ASP A 71 -2.48 4.37 -7.20
N ILE A 72 -3.07 4.34 -6.00
CA ILE A 72 -4.02 3.30 -5.58
C ILE A 72 -5.23 3.25 -6.53
N LEU A 73 -5.80 4.40 -6.90
CA LEU A 73 -6.93 4.44 -7.84
C LEU A 73 -6.53 3.94 -9.22
N SER A 74 -5.39 4.41 -9.75
CA SER A 74 -4.89 4.00 -11.06
C SER A 74 -4.56 2.51 -11.11
N GLU A 75 -3.88 1.97 -10.09
CA GLU A 75 -3.52 0.56 -10.04
C GLU A 75 -4.74 -0.33 -9.77
N THR A 76 -5.73 0.15 -9.03
CA THR A 76 -7.01 -0.56 -8.84
C THR A 76 -7.80 -0.64 -10.14
N GLU A 77 -7.87 0.45 -10.90
CA GLU A 77 -8.50 0.45 -12.24
C GLU A 77 -7.80 -0.56 -13.16
N ARG A 78 -6.47 -0.53 -13.22
CA ARG A 78 -5.68 -1.48 -14.01
C ARG A 78 -5.91 -2.93 -13.57
N TYR A 79 -5.95 -3.19 -12.26
CA TYR A 79 -6.24 -4.50 -11.70
C TYR A 79 -7.63 -5.02 -12.15
N HIS A 80 -8.66 -4.17 -12.09
CA HIS A 80 -10.01 -4.51 -12.54
C HIS A 80 -10.07 -4.77 -14.04
N GLU A 81 -9.38 -3.97 -14.86
CA GLU A 81 -9.37 -4.13 -16.32
C GLU A 81 -8.69 -5.43 -16.77
N VAL A 82 -7.56 -5.78 -16.15
CA VAL A 82 -6.75 -6.94 -16.56
C VAL A 82 -7.33 -8.24 -16.03
N HIS A 83 -7.76 -8.27 -14.76
CA HIS A 83 -8.13 -9.52 -14.09
C HIS A 83 -9.63 -9.68 -13.82
N GLY A 84 -10.41 -8.60 -13.95
CA GLY A 84 -11.85 -8.63 -13.63
C GLY A 84 -12.16 -8.98 -12.17
N GLY A 85 -11.18 -8.91 -11.27
CA GLY A 85 -11.30 -9.25 -9.87
C GLY A 85 -11.79 -8.09 -9.01
N ASP A 86 -12.44 -8.40 -7.89
CA ASP A 86 -12.82 -7.40 -6.89
C ASP A 86 -11.67 -7.13 -5.91
N GLY A 87 -11.50 -5.87 -5.50
CA GLY A 87 -10.51 -5.45 -4.50
C GLY A 87 -9.85 -4.12 -4.83
N VAL A 88 -8.92 -3.70 -3.97
CA VAL A 88 -8.15 -2.45 -4.11
C VAL A 88 -6.66 -2.78 -4.11
N ALA A 89 -5.96 -2.44 -5.19
CA ALA A 89 -4.50 -2.55 -5.27
C ALA A 89 -3.88 -1.37 -4.51
N PHE A 90 -3.14 -1.66 -3.43
CA PHE A 90 -2.69 -0.61 -2.48
C PHE A 90 -1.16 -0.44 -2.38
N ALA A 91 -0.39 -1.36 -2.94
CA ALA A 91 1.06 -1.35 -2.97
C ALA A 91 1.55 -2.31 -4.05
N GLY A 92 2.74 -2.07 -4.62
CA GLY A 92 3.43 -3.10 -5.40
C GLY A 92 4.45 -3.91 -4.60
N ASN A 93 4.91 -5.03 -5.17
CA ASN A 93 5.98 -5.84 -4.59
C ASN A 93 7.40 -5.43 -5.02
N GLY A 94 7.52 -4.37 -5.85
CA GLY A 94 8.79 -3.93 -6.45
C GLY A 94 9.29 -4.76 -7.64
N ALA A 95 8.52 -5.77 -8.08
CA ALA A 95 8.82 -6.63 -9.22
C ALA A 95 7.79 -6.54 -10.36
N GLY A 96 6.78 -5.68 -10.20
CA GLY A 96 5.73 -5.44 -11.20
C GLY A 96 4.35 -5.96 -10.79
N ASP A 97 4.24 -6.64 -9.65
CA ASP A 97 3.02 -7.22 -9.11
C ASP A 97 2.41 -6.34 -8.02
N SER A 98 1.11 -6.49 -7.76
CA SER A 98 0.35 -5.63 -6.85
C SER A 98 -0.21 -6.42 -5.67
N TYR A 99 -0.11 -5.88 -4.46
CA TYR A 99 -0.87 -6.34 -3.30
C TYR A 99 -2.30 -5.78 -3.37
N VAL A 100 -3.28 -6.68 -3.34
CA VAL A 100 -4.70 -6.36 -3.45
C VAL A 100 -5.41 -6.68 -2.15
N LEU A 101 -6.10 -5.69 -1.58
CA LEU A 101 -7.01 -5.84 -0.45
C LEU A 101 -8.40 -6.19 -0.97
N LYS A 102 -8.86 -7.40 -0.67
CA LYS A 102 -10.16 -7.92 -1.08
C LYS A 102 -11.32 -7.40 -0.21
N PRO A 103 -12.57 -7.45 -0.68
CA PRO A 103 -13.73 -7.02 0.10
C PRO A 103 -13.93 -7.78 1.42
N ASP A 104 -13.42 -9.02 1.52
CA ASP A 104 -13.44 -9.81 2.77
C ASP A 104 -12.30 -9.45 3.74
N GLY A 105 -11.49 -8.46 3.41
CA GLY A 105 -10.37 -7.97 4.20
C GLY A 105 -9.05 -8.67 3.94
N LYS A 106 -9.02 -9.77 3.19
CA LYS A 106 -7.78 -10.52 2.92
C LYS A 106 -6.90 -9.82 1.90
N ILE A 107 -5.61 -10.07 1.98
CA ILE A 107 -4.61 -9.53 1.06
C ILE A 107 -4.01 -10.65 0.23
N PHE A 108 -3.96 -10.42 -1.07
CA PHE A 108 -3.33 -11.29 -2.06
C PHE A 108 -2.25 -10.52 -2.81
N LEU A 109 -1.19 -11.21 -3.23
CA LEU A 109 -0.28 -10.72 -4.24
C LEU A 109 -0.81 -11.15 -5.61
N MET A 110 -1.00 -10.19 -6.50
CA MET A 110 -1.50 -10.40 -7.85
C MET A 110 -0.34 -10.37 -8.83
N GLU A 111 -0.01 -11.52 -9.41
CA GLU A 111 1.05 -11.66 -10.42
C GLU A 111 0.50 -11.39 -11.83
N TYR A 112 0.94 -10.31 -12.47
CA TYR A 112 0.36 -9.89 -13.77
C TYR A 112 0.75 -10.80 -14.94
N ILE A 113 1.84 -11.56 -14.83
CA ILE A 113 2.33 -12.41 -15.91
C ILE A 113 1.52 -13.70 -16.01
N ASP A 114 1.31 -14.35 -14.86
CA ASP A 114 0.66 -15.66 -14.80
C ASP A 114 -0.83 -15.56 -14.42
N GLU A 115 -1.32 -14.35 -14.13
CA GLU A 115 -2.69 -14.05 -13.69
C GLU A 115 -3.12 -14.83 -12.43
N GLU A 116 -2.16 -15.15 -11.56
CA GLU A 116 -2.38 -15.89 -10.30
C GLU A 116 -2.45 -14.96 -9.08
N GLU A 117 -3.28 -15.34 -8.10
CA GLU A 117 -3.39 -14.66 -6.81
C GLU A 117 -2.79 -15.52 -5.69
N GLU A 118 -1.75 -15.02 -5.02
CA GLU A 118 -1.15 -15.67 -3.85
C GLU A 118 -1.65 -15.05 -2.54
N PHE A 119 -2.21 -15.87 -1.65
CA PHE A 119 -2.66 -15.40 -0.33
C PHE A 119 -1.48 -14.89 0.53
N CYS A 120 -1.56 -13.63 0.95
CA CYS A 120 -0.53 -12.97 1.74
C CYS A 120 -0.91 -12.79 3.21
N ALA A 121 -2.14 -12.35 3.52
CA ALA A 121 -2.54 -12.07 4.90
C ALA A 121 -4.07 -12.00 5.09
N GLU A 122 -4.51 -12.13 6.34
CA GLU A 122 -5.93 -12.05 6.73
C GLU A 122 -6.47 -10.60 6.77
N ASN A 123 -5.59 -9.60 6.89
CA ASN A 123 -5.90 -8.16 6.91
C ASN A 123 -4.61 -7.33 6.84
N LEU A 124 -4.76 -6.01 6.69
CA LEU A 124 -3.63 -5.07 6.61
C LEU A 124 -2.72 -5.12 7.85
N THR A 125 -3.30 -5.25 9.04
CA THR A 125 -2.50 -5.37 10.27
C THR A 125 -1.63 -6.62 10.22
N ALA A 126 -2.20 -7.79 9.92
CA ALA A 126 -1.47 -9.05 9.80
C ALA A 126 -0.41 -9.01 8.68
N PHE A 127 -0.65 -8.26 7.60
CA PHE A 127 0.29 -8.10 6.49
C PHE A 127 1.57 -7.35 6.91
N PHE A 128 1.45 -6.31 7.73
CA PHE A 128 2.59 -5.53 8.20
C PHE A 128 3.22 -6.07 9.50
N GLU A 129 2.56 -7.02 10.18
CA GLU A 129 3.13 -7.70 11.36
C GLU A 129 4.07 -8.87 11.04
N LYS A 130 3.98 -9.43 9.83
CA LYS A 130 4.88 -10.48 9.31
C LYS A 130 6.26 -9.92 9.00
#